data_AF-A0A0H5NEF8-F1
#
_entry.id   AF-A0A0H5NEF8-F1
#
_cell.length_a   1.000
_cell.length_b   1.000
_cell.length_c   1.000
_cell.angle_alpha   90.00
_cell.angle_beta   90.00
_cell.angle_gamma   90.00
#
_symmetry.space_group_name_H-M   'P 1'
#
loop_
_entity.id
_entity.type
_entity.pdbx_description
1 polymer ?
#
loop_
_entity_poly.entity_id
_entity_poly.type
_entity_poly.pdbx_seq_one_letter_code
_entity_poly.pdbx_strand_id
1 'polypeptide(L)'
;MPDTHELAEVRRPFGGVFIGKCACGFETMSVRKRKHAVRGVERHIAHATAPPRPACPSKGKRKFRTREAAETSLSTIWQRGRPGSRLPSRAYLCPCGHWHLTKNPPSTAPHPSTPSPTRRETL
;
A
#
# COMPACT_ATOMS: atom_id res chain seq x y z
N MET A 1 -12.95 -0.46 28.84
CA MET A 1 -13.33 0.28 27.61
C MET A 1 -13.61 -0.78 26.57
N PRO A 2 -14.78 -0.80 25.91
CA PRO A 2 -15.05 -1.84 24.94
C PRO A 2 -14.04 -1.75 23.80
N ASP A 3 -13.32 -2.84 23.51
CA ASP A 3 -12.53 -3.04 22.28
C ASP A 3 -13.41 -3.14 21.02
N THR A 4 -14.68 -2.73 21.13
CA THR A 4 -15.67 -2.77 20.07
C THR A 4 -15.49 -1.56 19.17
N HIS A 5 -15.21 -1.83 17.91
CA HIS A 5 -15.12 -0.82 16.86
C HIS A 5 -16.38 -0.86 16.00
N GLU A 6 -17.37 -0.05 16.37
CA GLU A 6 -18.60 0.16 15.61
C GLU A 6 -19.00 1.64 15.57
N LEU A 7 -19.86 2.01 14.63
CA LEU A 7 -20.35 3.38 14.49
C LEU A 7 -21.33 3.69 15.63
N ALA A 8 -20.87 4.44 16.64
CA ALA A 8 -21.68 4.76 17.81
C ALA A 8 -22.64 5.93 17.57
N GLU A 9 -22.17 7.02 16.96
CA GLU A 9 -22.98 8.22 16.77
C GLU A 9 -22.55 9.02 15.54
N VAL A 10 -23.52 9.65 14.87
CA VAL A 10 -23.22 10.73 13.91
C VAL A 10 -24.10 11.93 14.22
N ARG A 11 -23.49 13.00 14.73
CA ARG A 11 -24.17 14.24 15.10
C ARG A 11 -23.70 15.42 14.25
N ARG A 12 -24.51 16.47 14.21
CA ARG A 12 -24.20 17.73 13.52
C ARG A 12 -24.29 18.89 14.52
N PRO A 13 -23.23 19.20 15.28
CA PRO A 13 -23.24 20.36 16.16
C PRO A 13 -23.44 21.67 15.37
N PHE A 14 -23.88 22.71 16.09
CA PHE A 14 -24.00 24.07 15.54
C PHE A 14 -22.69 24.47 14.84
N GLY A 15 -22.77 24.91 13.58
CA GLY A 15 -21.60 25.15 12.71
C GLY A 15 -21.52 24.26 11.46
N GLY A 16 -22.50 23.39 11.24
CA GLY A 16 -22.67 22.71 9.95
C GLY A 16 -21.75 21.51 9.69
N VAL A 17 -20.85 21.19 10.62
CA VAL A 17 -19.92 20.06 10.56
C VAL A 17 -20.59 18.78 11.06
N PHE A 18 -20.39 17.66 10.38
CA PHE A 18 -20.80 16.34 10.84
C PHE A 18 -19.67 15.68 11.62
N ILE A 19 -19.94 15.25 12.84
CA ILE A 19 -19.03 14.50 13.69
C ILE A 19 -19.50 13.05 13.75
N GLY A 20 -18.67 12.12 13.29
CA GLY A 20 -18.87 10.69 13.47
C GLY A 20 -18.03 10.19 14.63
N LYS A 21 -18.63 9.38 15.51
CA LYS A 21 -17.97 8.76 16.67
C LYS A 21 -17.99 7.25 16.56
N CYS A 22 -16.86 6.62 16.88
CA CYS A 22 -16.72 5.19 17.09
C CYS A 22 -16.94 4.85 18.57
N ALA A 23 -17.43 3.64 18.88
CA ALA A 23 -17.60 3.15 20.25
C ALA A 23 -16.27 3.13 21.06
N CYS A 24 -15.13 3.01 20.39
CA CYS A 24 -13.80 3.09 20.99
C CYS A 24 -13.36 4.52 21.38
N GLY A 25 -14.18 5.55 21.11
CA GLY A 25 -13.86 6.96 21.37
C GLY A 25 -13.19 7.71 20.21
N PHE A 26 -12.96 7.06 19.06
CA PHE A 26 -12.45 7.76 17.87
C PHE A 26 -13.48 8.71 17.28
N GLU A 27 -13.07 9.95 16.98
CA GLU A 27 -13.92 10.97 16.37
C GLU A 27 -13.38 11.43 15.02
N THR A 28 -14.27 11.65 14.05
CA THR A 28 -13.93 12.22 12.75
C THR A 28 -14.91 13.34 12.40
N MET A 29 -14.39 14.39 11.77
CA MET A 29 -15.16 15.58 11.41
C MET A 29 -15.23 15.72 9.90
N SER A 30 -16.41 16.03 9.38
CA SER A 30 -16.61 16.35 7.97
C SER A 30 -17.52 17.55 7.77
N VAL A 31 -17.00 18.57 7.08
CA VAL A 31 -17.72 19.81 6.76
C VAL A 31 -18.69 19.66 5.58
N ARG A 32 -18.59 18.57 4.80
CA ARG A 32 -19.31 18.44 3.53
C ARG A 32 -20.68 17.78 3.68
N LYS A 33 -20.69 16.51 4.14
CA LYS A 33 -21.89 15.65 4.15
C LYS A 33 -21.79 14.62 5.25
N ARG A 34 -22.93 14.23 5.85
CA ARG A 34 -23.04 13.15 6.85
C ARG A 34 -22.31 11.87 6.43
N LYS A 35 -22.47 11.46 5.16
CA LYS A 35 -21.83 10.26 4.61
C LYS A 35 -20.30 10.26 4.71
N HIS A 36 -19.65 11.43 4.71
CA HIS A 36 -18.20 11.52 4.83
C HIS A 36 -17.74 11.31 6.28
N ALA A 37 -18.54 11.74 7.25
CA ALA A 37 -18.29 11.44 8.66
C ALA A 37 -18.46 9.94 8.94
N VAL A 38 -19.54 9.33 8.42
CA VAL A 38 -19.76 7.87 8.47
C VAL A 38 -18.57 7.12 7.87
N ARG A 39 -18.19 7.45 6.63
CA ARG A 39 -17.05 6.81 5.94
C ARG A 39 -15.71 6.99 6.67
N GLY A 40 -15.55 8.07 7.41
CA GLY A 40 -14.37 8.30 8.25
C GLY A 40 -14.30 7.31 9.41
N VAL A 41 -15.44 7.05 10.07
CA VAL A 41 -15.56 6.05 11.15
C VAL A 41 -15.45 4.63 10.60
N GLU A 42 -16.12 4.31 9.49
CA GLU A 42 -16.01 3.00 8.82
C GLU A 42 -14.56 2.67 8.47
N ARG A 43 -13.81 3.64 7.95
CA ARG A 43 -12.38 3.47 7.66
C ARG A 43 -11.57 3.22 8.94
N HIS A 44 -11.89 3.90 10.03
CA HIS A 44 -11.26 3.64 11.32
C HIS A 44 -11.55 2.22 11.82
N ILE A 45 -12.82 1.79 11.78
CA ILE A 45 -13.23 0.42 12.14
C ILE A 45 -12.44 -0.59 11.31
N ALA A 46 -12.44 -0.44 9.98
CA ALA A 46 -11.72 -1.33 9.08
C ALA A 46 -10.20 -1.39 9.36
N HIS A 47 -9.59 -0.29 9.80
CA HIS A 47 -8.18 -0.28 10.20
C HIS A 47 -7.92 -0.94 11.55
N ALA A 48 -8.84 -0.78 12.50
CA ALA A 48 -8.74 -1.35 13.84
C ALA A 48 -9.03 -2.86 13.85
N THR A 49 -9.95 -3.33 13.00
CA THR A 49 -10.30 -4.75 12.86
C THR A 49 -9.42 -5.50 11.86
N ALA A 50 -8.62 -4.79 11.05
CA ALA A 50 -7.69 -5.44 10.13
C ALA A 50 -6.53 -6.08 10.91
N PRO A 51 -6.06 -7.27 10.50
CA PRO A 51 -4.87 -7.87 11.09
C PRO A 51 -3.67 -6.92 10.90
N PRO A 52 -2.79 -6.80 11.91
CA PRO A 52 -1.62 -5.94 11.83
C PRO A 52 -0.80 -6.36 10.62
N ARG A 53 -0.62 -5.44 9.67
CA ARG A 53 0.28 -5.69 8.53
C ARG A 53 1.68 -5.85 9.10
N PRO A 54 2.43 -6.90 8.71
CA PRO A 54 3.80 -7.04 9.15
C PRO A 54 4.58 -5.79 8.77
N ALA A 55 5.37 -5.27 9.72
CA ALA A 55 6.18 -4.09 9.51
C ALA A 55 7.03 -4.29 8.25
N CYS A 56 6.94 -3.34 7.31
CA CYS A 56 7.71 -3.46 6.08
C CYS A 56 9.20 -3.46 6.44
N PRO A 57 9.98 -4.48 6.06
CA PRO A 57 11.42 -4.52 6.30
C PRO A 57 12.17 -3.39 5.58
N SER A 58 11.50 -2.72 4.64
CA SER A 58 12.02 -1.57 3.91
C SER A 58 11.27 -0.29 4.30
N LYS A 59 11.42 0.17 5.56
CA LYS A 59 10.99 1.52 5.96
C LYS A 59 11.64 2.56 5.02
N GLY A 60 10.82 3.40 4.38
CA GLY A 60 11.29 4.49 3.51
C GLY A 60 11.45 4.16 2.01
N LYS A 61 11.35 2.88 1.59
CA LYS A 61 11.35 2.56 0.15
C LYS A 61 10.00 2.84 -0.48
N ARG A 62 10.03 3.32 -1.73
CA ARG A 62 8.84 3.59 -2.53
C ARG A 62 7.97 2.32 -2.62
N LYS A 63 6.69 2.49 -2.29
CA LYS A 63 5.68 1.43 -2.28
C LYS A 63 4.76 1.59 -3.49
N PHE A 64 4.48 0.49 -4.16
CA PHE A 64 3.57 0.43 -5.30
C PHE A 64 2.36 -0.43 -4.93
N ARG A 65 1.18 0.01 -5.37
CA ARG A 65 -0.08 -0.71 -5.10
C ARG A 65 -0.25 -1.92 -6.02
N THR A 66 0.27 -1.84 -7.24
CA THR A 66 0.18 -2.90 -8.26
C THR A 66 1.55 -3.30 -8.77
N ARG A 67 1.64 -4.52 -9.32
CA ARG A 67 2.83 -5.05 -9.98
C ARG A 67 3.25 -4.17 -11.15
N GLU A 68 2.28 -3.79 -12.00
CA GLU A 68 2.55 -3.00 -13.21
C GLU A 68 3.14 -1.63 -12.87
N ALA A 69 2.64 -0.98 -11.80
CA ALA A 69 3.19 0.29 -11.37
C ALA A 69 4.65 0.18 -10.89
N ALA A 70 5.01 -0.94 -10.26
CA ALA A 70 6.38 -1.23 -9.86
C ALA A 70 7.26 -1.51 -11.09
N GLU A 71 6.79 -2.33 -12.04
CA GLU A 71 7.51 -2.68 -13.26
C GLU A 71 7.71 -1.46 -14.18
N THR A 72 6.71 -0.59 -14.34
CA THR A 72 6.84 0.67 -15.09
C THR A 72 7.88 1.59 -14.48
N SER A 73 7.90 1.69 -13.15
CA SER A 73 8.91 2.50 -12.44
C SER A 73 10.32 1.91 -12.61
N LEU A 74 10.43 0.59 -12.57
CA LEU A 74 11.69 -0.13 -12.81
C LEU A 74 12.17 0.05 -14.26
N SER A 75 11.27 -0.04 -15.24
CA SER A 75 11.55 0.24 -16.65
C SER A 75 12.04 1.68 -16.85
N THR A 76 11.39 2.66 -16.18
CA THR A 76 11.82 4.06 -16.21
C THR A 76 13.22 4.25 -15.62
N ILE A 77 13.53 3.56 -14.52
CA ILE A 77 14.87 3.59 -13.91
C ILE A 77 15.91 3.00 -14.87
N TRP A 78 15.59 1.92 -15.58
CA TRP A 78 16.48 1.33 -16.58
C TRP A 78 16.69 2.24 -17.81
N GLN A 79 15.65 2.94 -18.25
CA GLN A 79 15.74 3.88 -19.36
C GLN A 79 16.52 5.15 -19.02
N ARG A 80 16.41 5.64 -17.78
CA ARG A 80 17.09 6.86 -17.31
C ARG A 80 18.48 6.60 -16.71
N GLY A 81 18.83 5.35 -16.47
CA GLY A 81 20.13 4.95 -15.91
C GLY A 81 21.29 5.19 -16.88
N ARG A 82 22.50 5.38 -16.36
CA ARG A 82 23.69 5.52 -17.22
C ARG A 82 23.90 4.23 -18.03
N PRO A 83 24.25 4.33 -19.34
CA PRO A 83 24.61 3.17 -20.14
C PRO A 83 25.73 2.38 -19.43
N GLY A 84 25.52 1.07 -19.24
CA GLY A 84 26.42 0.18 -18.49
C GLY A 84 26.05 -0.07 -17.01
N SER A 85 25.05 0.63 -16.45
CA SER A 85 24.65 0.50 -15.04
C SER A 85 23.23 -0.07 -14.87
N ARG A 86 22.88 -1.14 -15.61
CA ARG A 86 21.64 -1.88 -15.32
C ARG A 86 21.76 -2.50 -13.93
N LEU A 87 21.29 -1.80 -12.90
CA LEU A 87 21.14 -2.37 -11.57
C LEU A 87 20.21 -3.58 -11.70
N PRO A 88 20.53 -4.73 -11.06
CA PRO A 88 19.67 -5.91 -11.00
C PRO A 88 18.48 -5.66 -10.05
N SER A 89 17.80 -4.54 -10.23
CA SER A 89 16.60 -4.18 -9.50
C SER A 89 15.44 -5.01 -10.03
N ARG A 90 14.67 -5.64 -9.12
CA ARG A 90 13.47 -6.41 -9.41
C ARG A 90 12.30 -5.90 -8.57
N ALA A 91 11.09 -6.02 -9.11
CA ALA A 91 9.85 -5.80 -8.38
C ALA A 91 9.49 -7.06 -7.59
N TYR A 92 9.11 -6.92 -6.31
CA TYR A 92 8.68 -8.03 -5.46
C TYR A 92 7.49 -7.64 -4.60
N LEU A 93 6.63 -8.61 -4.31
CA LEU A 93 5.53 -8.46 -3.35
C LEU A 93 6.09 -8.59 -1.93
N CYS A 94 6.01 -7.50 -1.18
CA CYS A 94 6.43 -7.47 0.21
C CYS A 94 5.33 -8.01 1.13
N PRO A 95 5.67 -8.67 2.25
CA PRO A 95 4.70 -9.12 3.27
C PRO A 95 3.76 -8.01 3.77
N CYS A 96 4.14 -6.74 3.66
CA CYS A 96 3.27 -5.60 3.98
C CYS A 96 2.08 -5.42 3.02
N GLY A 97 2.00 -6.22 1.95
CA GLY A 97 0.96 -6.19 0.92
C GLY A 97 1.18 -5.11 -0.15
N HIS A 98 2.41 -4.63 -0.32
CA HIS A 98 2.78 -3.66 -1.36
C HIS A 98 3.91 -4.21 -2.23
N TRP A 99 3.99 -3.72 -3.45
CA TRP A 99 5.08 -3.99 -4.37
C TRP A 99 6.25 -3.03 -4.09
N HIS A 100 7.45 -3.57 -3.99
CA HIS A 100 8.67 -2.80 -3.76
C HIS A 100 9.73 -3.16 -4.81
N LEU A 101 10.68 -2.25 -5.01
CA LEU A 101 11.86 -2.50 -5.83
C LEU A 101 13.03 -2.86 -4.93
N THR A 102 13.75 -3.93 -5.26
CA THR A 102 14.96 -4.33 -4.53
C THR A 102 16.07 -4.73 -5.49
N LYS A 103 17.31 -4.40 -5.12
CA LYS A 103 18.53 -4.87 -5.80
C LYS A 103 18.90 -6.31 -5.40
N ASN A 104 18.51 -6.74 -4.19
CA ASN A 104 18.68 -8.09 -3.64
C ASN A 104 17.33 -8.56 -3.08
N PRO A 105 16.57 -9.42 -3.77
CA PRO A 105 15.34 -9.98 -3.21
C PRO A 105 15.67 -10.98 -2.10
N PRO A 106 14.87 -11.05 -1.02
CA PRO A 106 14.91 -12.21 -0.13
C PRO A 106 14.58 -13.46 -0.94
N SER A 107 15.28 -14.58 -0.67
CA SER A 107 15.18 -15.86 -1.40
C SER A 107 13.74 -16.41 -1.56
N THR A 108 12.78 -15.90 -0.79
CA THR A 108 11.40 -16.38 -0.72
C THR A 108 10.43 -15.63 -1.65
N ALA A 109 10.88 -14.63 -2.41
CA ALA A 109 9.99 -13.95 -3.36
C ALA A 109 9.74 -14.85 -4.59
N PRO A 110 8.48 -15.09 -5.02
CA PRO A 110 8.19 -15.85 -6.23
C PRO A 110 8.84 -15.13 -7.42
N HIS A 111 9.81 -15.80 -8.03
CA HIS A 111 10.62 -15.27 -9.12
C HIS A 111 9.71 -15.07 -10.34
N PRO A 112 9.65 -13.88 -10.97
CA PRO A 112 9.15 -13.80 -12.33
C PRO A 112 10.21 -14.43 -13.23
N SER A 113 9.95 -15.65 -13.67
CA SER A 113 10.73 -16.37 -14.67
C SER A 113 11.09 -15.42 -15.82
N THR A 114 12.35 -15.04 -15.89
CA THR A 114 12.89 -14.36 -17.08
C THR A 114 13.05 -15.45 -18.13
N PRO A 115 12.45 -15.37 -19.32
CA PRO A 115 12.79 -16.32 -20.38
C PRO A 115 14.27 -16.11 -20.73
N SER A 116 15.07 -17.15 -20.53
CA SER A 116 16.48 -17.19 -20.94
C SER A 116 16.58 -16.84 -22.42
N PRO A 117 17.57 -16.03 -22.87
CA PRO A 117 17.82 -15.87 -24.28
C PRO A 117 18.28 -17.22 -24.84
N THR A 118 17.43 -17.85 -25.65
CA THR A 118 17.79 -19.04 -26.41
C THR A 118 18.99 -18.68 -27.29
N ARG A 119 20.16 -19.22 -26.96
CA ARG A 119 21.38 -19.14 -27.77
C ARG A 119 21.07 -19.80 -29.11
N ARG A 120 20.81 -18.99 -30.14
CA ARG A 120 20.70 -19.48 -31.51
C ARG A 120 22.13 -19.71 -31.99
N GLU A 121 22.57 -20.96 -31.89
CA GLU A 121 23.82 -21.40 -32.48
C GLU A 121 23.73 -21.26 -34.01
N THR A 122 24.69 -20.54 -34.55
CA THR A 122 24.93 -20.36 -35.98
C THR A 122 25.40 -21.68 -36.58
N LEU A 123 24.78 -22.10 -37.68
CA LEU A 123 25.31 -23.01 -38.68
C LEU A 123 24.80 -22.56 -40.05
#